data_AF-A0A167XQC2-F1
#
_entry.id   AF-A0A167XQC2-F1
#
_cell.length_a   1.000
_cell.length_b   1.000
_cell.length_c   1.000
_cell.angle_alpha   90.00
_cell.angle_beta   90.00
_cell.angle_gamma   90.00
#
_symmetry.space_group_name_H-M   'P 1'
#
loop_
_entity.id
_entity.type
_entity.pdbx_description
1 polymer ?
#
loop_
_entity_poly.entity_id
_entity_poly.type
_entity_poly.pdbx_seq_one_letter_code
_entity_poly.pdbx_strand_id
1 'polypeptide(L)'
;MTGVSALDGVDLGRGYYYPPTILVSRRDGNEGESAVQNSTSTSTSTSTSTSTSTSDERILRARIWRDEAFGPVVVVVPFDDGDEDAAVRLANDGAFGLGGAVWTQDLARAFRVAERITAGIVWVNTHHRNDPSSPWGPTTAASGVGSENGLAAYHAYTMAKSTVLNYTRPEEARTAEDWFNESGAAVRYG
;
A
#
# COMPACT_ATOMS: atom_id res chain seq x y z
N MET A 1 18.94 15.01 -12.78
CA MET A 1 19.40 13.97 -13.73
C MET A 1 19.97 14.69 -14.93
N THR A 2 21.18 14.36 -15.39
CA THR A 2 21.81 14.98 -16.57
C THR A 2 22.22 13.86 -17.52
N GLY A 3 22.22 14.13 -18.83
CA GLY A 3 22.58 13.13 -19.86
C GLY A 3 21.43 12.75 -20.78
N VAL A 4 21.75 11.97 -21.81
CA VAL A 4 20.83 11.57 -22.88
C VAL A 4 20.44 10.11 -22.66
N SER A 5 19.14 9.80 -22.65
CA SER A 5 18.61 8.45 -22.53
C SER A 5 19.15 7.58 -23.68
N ALA A 6 19.72 6.42 -23.34
CA ALA A 6 20.23 5.47 -24.32
C ALA A 6 19.11 4.74 -25.09
N LEU A 7 17.87 4.82 -24.62
CA LEU A 7 16.74 4.08 -25.17
C LEU A 7 16.09 4.83 -26.36
N ASP A 8 16.01 6.15 -26.25
CA ASP A 8 15.25 7.02 -27.15
C ASP A 8 15.98 8.34 -27.50
N GLY A 9 17.20 8.56 -26.99
CA GLY A 9 18.00 9.74 -27.31
C GLY A 9 17.54 11.03 -26.62
N VAL A 10 16.72 10.93 -25.57
CA VAL A 10 16.10 12.08 -24.90
C VAL A 10 17.03 12.73 -23.88
N ASP A 11 17.23 14.06 -23.96
CA ASP A 11 18.03 14.86 -23.02
C ASP A 11 17.28 15.08 -21.69
N LEU A 12 17.72 14.37 -20.66
CA LEU A 12 17.15 14.38 -19.31
C LEU A 12 17.46 15.69 -18.54
N GLY A 13 18.38 16.53 -19.04
CA GLY A 13 18.72 17.82 -18.44
C GLY A 13 17.63 18.89 -18.58
N ARG A 14 16.65 18.66 -19.46
CA ARG A 14 15.58 19.64 -19.76
C ARG A 14 14.32 19.47 -18.92
N GLY A 15 14.26 18.40 -18.11
CA GLY A 15 13.01 17.96 -17.46
C GLY A 15 12.04 17.45 -18.52
N TYR A 16 11.65 16.19 -18.42
CA TYR A 16 10.73 15.59 -19.39
C TYR A 16 9.52 15.02 -18.69
N TYR A 17 8.34 15.28 -19.25
CA TYR A 17 7.09 14.63 -18.88
C TYR A 17 6.89 13.46 -19.83
N TYR A 18 7.00 12.24 -19.31
CA TYR A 18 6.57 11.06 -20.05
C TYR A 18 5.04 11.00 -20.00
N PRO A 19 4.33 11.03 -21.14
CA PRO A 19 2.89 10.85 -21.14
C PRO A 19 2.58 9.48 -20.53
N PRO A 20 1.62 9.39 -19.60
CA PRO A 20 1.31 8.13 -18.97
C PRO A 20 0.71 7.16 -19.99
N THR A 21 1.13 5.90 -19.93
CA THR A 21 0.46 4.82 -20.67
C THR A 21 -0.77 4.40 -19.88
N ILE A 22 -1.96 4.52 -20.46
CA ILE A 22 -3.22 4.13 -19.82
C ILE A 22 -3.75 2.87 -20.49
N LEU A 23 -3.83 1.78 -19.73
CA LEU A 23 -4.36 0.49 -20.17
C LEU A 23 -5.77 0.34 -19.61
N VAL A 24 -6.79 0.40 -20.48
CA VAL A 24 -8.20 0.28 -20.07
C VAL A 24 -8.71 -1.11 -20.41
N SER A 25 -9.22 -1.83 -19.40
CA SER A 25 -9.98 -3.05 -19.64
C SER A 25 -11.35 -2.71 -20.20
N ARG A 26 -11.73 -3.34 -21.32
CA ARG A 26 -13.09 -3.25 -21.87
C ARG A 26 -13.88 -4.45 -21.37
N ARG A 27 -15.20 -4.32 -21.22
CA ARG A 27 -16.11 -5.47 -21.21
C ARG A 27 -16.44 -5.79 -22.66
N ASP A 28 -16.32 -7.06 -23.06
CA ASP A 28 -16.68 -7.50 -24.41
C ASP A 28 -18.18 -7.26 -24.66
N GLY A 29 -18.48 -6.11 -25.26
CA GLY A 29 -19.78 -5.75 -25.82
C GLY A 29 -19.54 -5.28 -27.25
N ASN A 30 -20.05 -6.04 -28.21
CA ASN A 30 -19.82 -5.98 -29.66
C ASN A 30 -18.47 -6.51 -30.17
N GLU A 31 -18.53 -7.67 -30.82
CA GLU A 31 -17.46 -8.23 -31.65
C GLU A 31 -17.16 -7.26 -32.81
N GLY A 32 -16.01 -6.59 -32.75
CA GLY A 32 -15.51 -5.79 -33.86
C GLY A 32 -14.74 -4.56 -33.41
N GLU A 33 -13.59 -4.75 -32.75
CA GLU A 33 -12.40 -3.88 -32.73
C GLU A 33 -11.58 -4.16 -31.47
N SER A 34 -10.73 -5.19 -31.54
CA SER A 34 -9.63 -5.36 -30.59
C SER A 34 -8.53 -4.36 -30.97
N ALA A 35 -8.63 -3.14 -30.43
CA ALA A 35 -7.58 -2.13 -30.54
C ALA A 35 -7.12 -1.76 -29.13
N VAL A 36 -5.93 -2.25 -28.76
CA VAL A 36 -5.07 -1.55 -27.81
C VAL A 36 -4.85 -0.17 -28.42
N GLN A 37 -5.43 0.89 -27.84
CA GLN A 37 -5.14 2.25 -28.28
C GLN A 37 -3.72 2.63 -27.83
N ASN A 38 -2.72 2.11 -28.54
CA ASN A 38 -1.47 2.82 -28.75
C ASN A 38 -1.73 3.78 -29.91
N SER A 39 -1.62 5.08 -29.68
CA SER A 39 -1.69 6.09 -30.72
C SER A 39 -0.44 6.04 -31.61
N THR A 40 -0.13 4.92 -32.27
CA THR A 40 0.73 4.83 -33.46
C THR A 40 0.53 3.48 -34.20
N SER A 41 -0.24 3.52 -35.29
CA SER A 41 -0.13 2.72 -36.54
C SER A 41 -0.26 1.18 -36.59
N THR A 42 -1.26 0.77 -37.38
CA THR A 42 -1.35 -0.34 -38.38
C THR A 42 -1.54 -1.80 -37.94
N SER A 43 -2.68 -2.32 -38.39
CA SER A 43 -3.29 -3.64 -38.24
C SER A 43 -2.56 -4.82 -38.90
N THR A 44 -2.62 -6.01 -38.30
CA THR A 44 -2.76 -7.30 -39.00
C THR A 44 -3.43 -8.31 -38.06
N SER A 45 -4.54 -8.91 -38.50
CA SER A 45 -5.37 -9.86 -37.77
C SER A 45 -5.02 -11.31 -38.12
N THR A 46 -4.93 -12.18 -37.12
CA THR A 46 -4.96 -13.64 -37.31
C THR A 46 -5.77 -14.23 -36.16
N SER A 47 -6.87 -14.91 -36.50
CA SER A 47 -7.82 -15.50 -35.56
C SER A 47 -7.35 -16.89 -35.10
N THR A 48 -7.35 -17.11 -33.80
CA THR A 48 -7.32 -18.45 -33.20
C THR A 48 -8.31 -18.44 -32.04
N SER A 49 -9.34 -19.27 -32.15
CA SER A 49 -10.42 -19.41 -31.19
C SER A 49 -9.93 -20.08 -29.91
N THR A 50 -10.09 -19.44 -28.76
CA THR A 50 -9.97 -20.06 -27.43
C THR A 50 -10.93 -19.36 -26.47
N SER A 51 -11.61 -20.19 -25.66
CA SER A 51 -12.63 -19.91 -24.63
C SER A 51 -12.83 -18.46 -24.17
N THR A 52 -14.10 -18.06 -24.15
CA THR A 52 -14.67 -16.79 -23.69
C THR A 52 -14.40 -16.50 -22.20
N SER A 53 -13.16 -16.18 -21.82
CA SER A 53 -12.91 -15.38 -20.63
C SER A 53 -13.16 -13.92 -21.00
N THR A 54 -14.06 -13.24 -20.31
CA THR A 54 -14.31 -11.81 -20.52
C THR A 54 -12.97 -11.07 -20.45
N SER A 55 -12.77 -10.09 -21.34
CA SER A 55 -11.58 -9.24 -21.39
C SER A 55 -11.10 -8.68 -20.03
N ASP A 56 -12.01 -8.41 -19.10
CA ASP A 56 -11.68 -8.04 -17.72
C ASP A 56 -10.92 -9.14 -16.96
N GLU A 57 -11.27 -10.42 -17.12
CA GLU A 57 -10.52 -11.50 -16.48
C GLU A 57 -9.10 -11.64 -17.05
N ARG A 58 -8.88 -11.23 -18.31
CA ARG A 58 -7.56 -11.30 -18.94
C ARG A 58 -6.60 -10.27 -18.35
N ILE A 59 -7.06 -9.03 -18.11
CA ILE A 59 -6.17 -7.99 -17.54
C ILE A 59 -5.79 -8.32 -16.08
N LEU A 60 -6.72 -8.90 -15.30
CA LEU A 60 -6.49 -9.27 -13.89
C LEU A 60 -5.48 -10.41 -13.71
N ARG A 61 -5.21 -11.17 -14.79
CA ARG A 61 -4.17 -12.21 -14.83
C ARG A 61 -2.86 -11.71 -15.45
N ALA A 62 -2.85 -10.54 -16.06
CA ALA A 62 -1.66 -9.98 -16.67
C ALA A 62 -0.66 -9.52 -15.60
N ARG A 63 0.64 -9.63 -15.91
CA ARG A 63 1.71 -9.19 -15.00
C ARG A 63 1.59 -7.73 -14.59
N ILE A 64 1.17 -6.86 -15.51
CA ILE A 64 1.02 -5.42 -15.24
C ILE A 64 -0.02 -5.09 -14.17
N TRP A 65 -0.97 -6.00 -13.88
CA TRP A 65 -1.92 -5.87 -12.78
C TRP A 65 -1.33 -6.34 -11.44
N ARG A 66 -0.42 -7.33 -11.48
CA ARG A 66 0.11 -8.01 -10.29
C ARG A 66 1.46 -7.48 -9.81
N ASP A 67 2.27 -6.97 -10.73
CA ASP A 67 3.63 -6.51 -10.50
C ASP A 67 3.68 -4.98 -10.55
N GLU A 68 4.54 -4.38 -9.72
CA GLU A 68 4.76 -2.94 -9.72
C GLU A 68 5.61 -2.50 -10.92
N ALA A 69 5.07 -1.61 -11.75
CA ALA A 69 5.74 -1.17 -12.98
C ALA A 69 6.88 -0.16 -12.73
N PHE A 70 6.82 0.63 -11.64
CA PHE A 70 7.73 1.76 -11.35
C PHE A 70 7.87 2.81 -12.47
N GLY A 71 6.95 2.81 -13.43
CA GLY A 71 6.90 3.73 -14.57
C GLY A 71 5.55 4.43 -14.66
N PRO A 72 5.40 5.41 -15.56
CA PRO A 72 4.17 6.16 -15.75
C PRO A 72 3.14 5.32 -16.52
N VAL A 73 2.68 4.22 -15.92
CA VAL A 73 1.69 3.30 -16.50
C VAL A 73 0.55 3.12 -15.51
N VAL A 74 -0.69 3.25 -15.98
CA VAL A 74 -1.91 3.08 -15.17
C VAL A 74 -2.80 2.04 -15.83
N VAL A 75 -3.30 1.09 -15.03
CA VAL A 75 -4.33 0.13 -15.46
C VAL A 75 -5.68 0.57 -14.91
N VAL A 76 -6.69 0.61 -15.77
CA VAL A 76 -8.07 0.98 -15.42
C VAL A 76 -8.96 -0.23 -15.63
N VAL A 77 -9.55 -0.73 -14.53
CA VAL A 77 -10.51 -1.83 -14.55
C VAL A 77 -11.87 -1.31 -14.11
N PRO A 78 -12.91 -1.38 -14.96
CA PRO A 78 -14.24 -0.91 -14.61
C PRO A 78 -14.93 -1.87 -13.64
N PHE A 79 -15.79 -1.32 -12.79
CA PHE A 79 -16.76 -2.06 -11.99
C PHE A 79 -18.12 -1.35 -12.09
N ASP A 80 -19.21 -2.03 -11.72
CA ASP A 80 -20.54 -1.44 -11.75
C ASP A 80 -20.74 -0.53 -10.54
N ASP A 81 -21.29 0.68 -10.73
CA ASP A 81 -21.45 1.66 -9.63
C ASP A 81 -22.30 1.14 -8.46
N GLY A 82 -23.22 0.21 -8.73
CA GLY A 82 -24.02 -0.48 -7.71
C GLY A 82 -23.27 -1.59 -6.97
N ASP A 83 -22.08 -2.00 -7.43
CA ASP A 83 -21.29 -3.10 -6.87
C ASP A 83 -20.02 -2.56 -6.17
N GLU A 84 -20.24 -1.90 -5.04
CA GLU A 84 -19.19 -1.42 -4.13
C GLU A 84 -18.26 -2.57 -3.69
N ASP A 85 -18.79 -3.80 -3.58
CA ASP A 85 -18.04 -4.98 -3.17
C ASP A 85 -17.04 -5.44 -4.24
N ALA A 86 -17.39 -5.34 -5.52
CA ALA A 86 -16.46 -5.59 -6.60
C ALA A 86 -15.29 -4.58 -6.58
N ALA A 87 -15.55 -3.31 -6.31
CA ALA A 87 -14.49 -2.30 -6.20
C ALA A 87 -13.49 -2.63 -5.08
N VAL A 88 -13.99 -2.99 -3.89
CA VAL A 88 -13.16 -3.40 -2.75
C VAL A 88 -12.38 -4.68 -3.08
N ARG A 89 -13.02 -5.66 -3.73
CA ARG A 89 -12.34 -6.90 -4.17
C ARG A 89 -11.20 -6.60 -5.14
N LEU A 90 -11.39 -5.73 -6.12
CA LEU A 90 -10.36 -5.31 -7.07
C LEU A 90 -9.22 -4.57 -6.36
N ALA A 91 -9.53 -3.64 -5.47
CA ALA A 91 -8.52 -2.90 -4.70
C ALA A 91 -7.64 -3.80 -3.83
N ASN A 92 -8.21 -4.89 -3.31
CA ASN A 92 -7.50 -5.88 -2.49
C ASN A 92 -6.95 -7.07 -3.30
N ASP A 93 -7.08 -7.08 -4.63
CA ASP A 93 -6.60 -8.18 -5.50
C ASP A 93 -5.09 -8.08 -5.78
N GLY A 94 -4.29 -8.00 -4.72
CA GLY A 94 -2.83 -7.89 -4.79
C GLY A 94 -2.15 -8.41 -3.53
N ALA A 95 -0.87 -8.72 -3.65
CA ALA A 95 -0.05 -9.05 -2.47
C ALA A 95 0.33 -7.79 -1.67
N PHE A 96 0.18 -6.61 -2.27
CA PHE A 96 0.59 -5.32 -1.73
C PHE A 96 -0.53 -4.65 -0.94
N GLY A 97 -0.15 -3.75 -0.04
CA GLY A 97 -1.05 -2.99 0.82
C GLY A 97 -0.38 -1.72 1.37
N LEU A 98 0.28 -0.95 0.50
CA LEU A 98 0.95 0.28 0.91
C LEU A 98 -0.01 1.46 1.01
N GLY A 99 -0.74 1.76 -0.06
CA GLY A 99 -1.66 2.90 -0.13
C GLY A 99 -2.85 2.64 -1.04
N GLY A 100 -3.98 3.27 -0.73
CA GLY A 100 -5.20 3.22 -1.55
C GLY A 100 -5.92 4.57 -1.56
N ALA A 101 -6.79 4.81 -2.55
CA ALA A 101 -7.56 6.05 -2.60
C ALA A 101 -9.01 5.80 -3.03
N VAL A 102 -9.94 6.53 -2.42
CA VAL A 102 -11.37 6.51 -2.71
C VAL A 102 -11.78 7.91 -3.17
N TRP A 103 -12.45 7.98 -4.31
CA TRP A 103 -13.02 9.22 -4.84
C TRP A 103 -14.54 9.10 -4.88
N THR A 104 -15.22 9.88 -4.05
CA THR A 104 -16.69 9.85 -3.95
C THR A 104 -17.24 11.12 -3.32
N GLN A 105 -18.49 11.47 -3.64
CA GLN A 105 -19.25 12.51 -2.96
C GLN A 105 -20.11 11.97 -1.82
N ASP A 106 -20.27 10.65 -1.71
CA ASP A 106 -21.02 10.00 -0.63
C ASP A 106 -20.10 9.75 0.56
N LEU A 107 -20.34 10.48 1.66
CA LEU A 107 -19.55 10.38 2.88
C LEU A 107 -19.66 8.99 3.53
N ALA A 108 -20.83 8.36 3.49
CA ALA A 108 -21.02 7.03 4.07
C ALA A 108 -20.27 5.98 3.25
N ARG A 109 -20.28 6.11 1.91
CA ARG A 109 -19.44 5.30 1.02
C ARG A 109 -17.95 5.50 1.31
N ALA A 110 -17.51 6.75 1.51
CA ALA A 110 -16.11 7.05 1.81
C ALA A 110 -15.62 6.28 3.05
N PHE A 111 -16.36 6.30 4.16
CA PHE A 111 -15.98 5.55 5.37
C PHE A 111 -16.05 4.04 5.16
N ARG A 112 -17.16 3.49 4.64
CA ARG A 112 -17.32 2.04 4.45
C ARG A 112 -16.26 1.44 3.52
N VAL A 113 -15.95 2.12 2.42
CA VAL A 113 -14.97 1.63 1.44
C VAL A 113 -13.57 1.76 2.00
N ALA A 114 -13.22 2.91 2.59
CA ALA A 114 -11.87 3.13 3.12
C ALA A 114 -11.49 2.12 4.21
N GLU A 115 -12.43 1.75 5.08
CA GLU A 115 -12.20 0.74 6.13
C GLU A 115 -11.94 -0.67 5.57
N ARG A 116 -12.47 -0.97 4.38
CA ARG A 116 -12.38 -2.30 3.76
C ARG A 116 -11.18 -2.46 2.82
N ILE A 117 -10.52 -1.38 2.44
CA ILE A 117 -9.29 -1.44 1.64
C ILE A 117 -8.14 -1.85 2.55
N THR A 118 -7.41 -2.91 2.16
CA THR A 118 -6.25 -3.40 2.89
C THR A 118 -5.02 -2.59 2.48
N ALA A 119 -4.89 -1.39 3.02
CA ALA A 119 -3.73 -0.52 2.81
C ALA A 119 -3.38 0.23 4.10
N GLY A 120 -2.10 0.54 4.31
CA GLY A 120 -1.70 1.22 5.54
C GLY A 120 -1.97 2.73 5.55
N ILE A 121 -2.25 3.31 4.37
CA ILE A 121 -2.85 4.63 4.24
C ILE A 121 -3.96 4.61 3.18
N VAL A 122 -5.11 5.19 3.49
CA VAL A 122 -6.20 5.37 2.53
C VAL A 122 -6.57 6.85 2.44
N TRP A 123 -6.52 7.39 1.23
CA TRP A 123 -6.91 8.76 0.94
C TRP A 123 -8.35 8.84 0.46
N VAL A 124 -9.11 9.83 0.95
CA VAL A 124 -10.44 10.13 0.44
C VAL A 124 -10.40 11.47 -0.30
N ASN A 125 -10.82 11.48 -1.56
CA ASN A 125 -10.85 12.66 -2.43
C ASN A 125 -9.50 13.40 -2.55
N THR A 126 -8.41 12.64 -2.43
CA THR A 126 -7.03 13.09 -2.65
C THR A 126 -6.16 11.87 -2.95
N HIS A 127 -4.89 12.11 -3.27
CA HIS A 127 -3.92 11.03 -3.47
C HIS A 127 -2.53 11.56 -3.09
N HIS A 128 -1.72 10.70 -2.47
CA HIS A 128 -0.32 11.00 -2.13
C HIS A 128 -0.13 12.27 -1.28
N ARG A 129 -1.15 12.62 -0.48
CA ARG A 129 -1.02 13.66 0.54
C ARG A 129 -0.41 13.04 1.79
N ASN A 130 0.77 13.51 2.17
CA ASN A 130 1.52 12.98 3.30
C ASN A 130 1.66 14.04 4.39
N ASP A 131 1.14 13.76 5.58
CA ASP A 131 1.31 14.60 6.76
C ASP A 131 2.38 13.98 7.68
N PRO A 132 3.43 14.72 8.10
CA PRO A 132 4.48 14.17 8.96
C PRO A 132 3.99 13.60 10.30
N SER A 133 2.80 13.98 10.76
CA SER A 133 2.19 13.46 11.98
C SER A 133 1.37 12.19 11.75
N SER A 134 0.97 11.91 10.51
CA SER A 134 0.22 10.70 10.15
C SER A 134 1.17 9.53 9.90
N PRO A 135 0.92 8.35 10.47
CA PRO A 135 1.74 7.17 10.16
C PRO A 135 1.60 6.81 8.67
N TRP A 136 2.71 6.37 8.08
CA TRP A 136 2.73 5.72 6.77
C TRP A 136 3.47 4.40 6.92
N GLY A 137 2.74 3.30 6.78
CA GLY A 137 3.32 1.96 6.78
C GLY A 137 2.52 1.04 5.87
N PRO A 138 2.98 -0.19 5.66
CA PRO A 138 2.25 -1.21 4.91
C PRO A 138 1.33 -2.03 5.81
N THR A 139 0.28 -2.62 5.22
CA THR A 139 -0.54 -3.65 5.88
C THR A 139 -0.09 -5.07 5.56
N THR A 140 0.69 -5.26 4.48
CA THR A 140 1.19 -6.57 4.06
C THR A 140 2.73 -6.59 4.06
N ALA A 141 3.30 -7.76 4.32
CA ALA A 141 4.75 -7.94 4.32
C ALA A 141 5.39 -7.67 2.94
N ALA A 142 4.65 -7.89 1.85
CA ALA A 142 5.12 -7.58 0.50
C ALA A 142 5.27 -6.07 0.25
N SER A 143 4.60 -5.23 1.04
CA SER A 143 4.74 -3.77 1.00
C SER A 143 5.70 -3.22 2.05
N GLY A 144 6.30 -4.07 2.90
CA GLY A 144 7.34 -3.70 3.85
C GLY A 144 7.01 -4.03 5.31
N VAL A 145 7.76 -3.41 6.23
CA VAL A 145 7.62 -3.59 7.68
C VAL A 145 7.81 -2.28 8.44
N GLY A 146 7.13 -2.14 9.57
CA GLY A 146 7.19 -0.93 10.39
C GLY A 146 6.33 0.21 9.85
N SER A 147 6.50 1.39 10.41
CA SER A 147 5.82 2.61 9.96
C SER A 147 6.80 3.77 9.99
N GLU A 148 6.72 4.60 8.98
CA GLU A 148 7.31 5.93 8.94
C GLU A 148 6.32 6.96 9.47
N ASN A 149 6.82 8.17 9.75
CA ASN A 149 6.09 9.32 10.28
C ASN A 149 5.36 9.07 11.61
N GLY A 150 4.83 10.16 12.16
CA GLY A 150 4.06 10.16 13.40
C GLY A 150 4.81 9.56 14.60
N LEU A 151 4.02 9.19 15.61
CA LEU A 151 4.56 8.60 16.84
C LEU A 151 5.05 7.16 16.63
N ALA A 152 4.51 6.45 15.63
CA ALA A 152 4.90 5.09 15.30
C ALA A 152 6.38 5.02 14.89
N ALA A 153 6.82 5.93 14.01
CA ALA A 153 8.24 6.03 13.64
C ALA A 153 9.12 6.40 14.84
N TYR A 154 8.70 7.37 15.66
CA TYR A 154 9.44 7.75 16.86
C TYR A 154 9.70 6.55 17.78
N HIS A 155 8.68 5.71 18.02
CA HIS A 155 8.85 4.50 18.80
C HIS A 155 9.72 3.45 18.12
N ALA A 156 9.68 3.33 16.79
CA ALA A 156 10.54 2.40 16.04
C ALA A 156 12.04 2.76 16.16
N TYR A 157 12.36 4.05 16.33
CA TYR A 157 13.74 4.54 16.45
C TYR A 157 14.16 4.88 17.89
N THR A 158 13.34 4.58 18.89
CA THR A 158 13.68 4.82 20.31
C THR A 158 13.69 3.52 21.11
N MET A 159 14.55 3.47 22.13
CA MET A 159 14.64 2.34 23.04
C MET A 159 14.31 2.80 24.46
N ALA A 160 13.34 2.14 25.10
CA ALA A 160 12.98 2.42 26.48
C ALA A 160 14.08 1.91 27.43
N LYS A 161 14.45 2.74 28.40
CA LYS A 161 15.33 2.36 29.52
C LYS A 161 14.58 2.51 30.83
N SER A 162 14.43 1.42 31.57
CA SER A 162 13.91 1.44 32.94
C SER A 162 15.07 1.56 33.93
N THR A 163 14.99 2.55 34.83
CA THR A 163 15.97 2.72 35.92
C THR A 163 15.21 2.74 37.24
N VAL A 164 15.47 1.76 38.10
CA VAL A 164 14.89 1.68 39.44
C VAL A 164 15.94 2.17 40.43
N LEU A 165 15.57 3.16 41.25
CA LEU A 165 16.44 3.73 42.26
C LEU A 165 15.88 3.41 43.65
N ASN A 166 16.65 2.65 44.43
CA ASN A 166 16.44 2.57 45.87
C ASN A 166 17.23 3.73 46.53
N TYR A 167 16.52 4.61 47.25
CA TYR A 167 17.13 5.75 47.97
C TYR A 167 17.35 5.47 49.47
N THR A 168 16.98 4.28 49.94
CA THR A 168 17.21 3.81 51.31
C THR A 168 18.70 3.58 51.53
N ARG A 169 19.18 3.71 52.78
CA ARG A 169 20.57 3.41 53.10
C ARG A 169 20.89 1.93 52.80
N PRO A 170 22.11 1.58 52.37
CA PRO A 170 22.46 0.20 52.03
C PRO A 170 22.17 -0.81 53.15
N GLU A 171 22.44 -0.44 54.41
CA GLU A 171 22.20 -1.29 55.58
C GLU A 171 20.70 -1.57 55.79
N GLU A 172 19.87 -0.54 55.67
CA GLU A 172 18.42 -0.63 55.86
C GLU A 172 17.75 -1.40 54.71
N ALA A 173 18.18 -1.15 53.46
CA ALA A 173 17.71 -1.88 52.29
C ALA A 173 18.00 -3.38 52.39
N ARG A 174 19.18 -3.77 52.87
CA ARG A 174 19.55 -5.18 53.09
C ARG A 174 18.68 -5.89 54.11
N THR A 175 18.11 -5.17 55.09
CA THR A 175 17.21 -5.79 56.07
C THR A 175 15.77 -5.88 55.59
N ALA A 176 15.31 -4.90 54.79
CA ALA A 176 13.92 -4.80 54.35
C ALA A 176 13.64 -5.49 53.00
N GLU A 177 14.66 -5.63 52.16
CA GLU A 177 14.58 -6.16 50.78
C GLU A 177 15.52 -7.37 50.61
N ASP A 178 15.61 -8.24 51.63
CA ASP A 178 16.33 -9.50 51.51
C ASP A 178 15.44 -10.57 50.89
N TRP A 179 15.63 -10.78 49.59
CA TRP A 179 14.89 -11.78 48.79
C TRP A 179 15.13 -13.22 49.24
N PHE A 180 16.22 -13.50 49.96
CA PHE A 180 16.61 -14.84 50.41
C PHE A 180 16.47 -15.03 51.92
N ASN A 181 15.81 -14.11 52.61
CA ASN A 181 15.63 -14.20 54.04
C ASN A 181 14.77 -15.43 54.41
N GLU A 182 15.38 -16.37 55.14
CA GLU A 182 14.70 -17.58 55.62
C GLU A 182 13.94 -17.36 56.95
N SER A 183 14.06 -16.17 57.56
CA SER A 183 13.25 -15.81 58.72
C SER A 183 11.82 -15.54 58.23
N GLY A 184 10.84 -16.33 58.68
CA GLY A 184 9.45 -16.37 58.17
C GLY A 184 8.59 -15.11 58.37
N ALA A 185 9.16 -13.90 58.29
CA ALA A 185 8.44 -12.65 58.14
C ALA A 185 7.92 -12.52 56.69
N ALA A 186 6.73 -11.93 56.55
CA ALA A 186 6.00 -11.86 55.28
C ALA A 186 6.84 -11.20 54.16
N VAL A 187 7.33 -12.02 53.24
CA VAL A 187 7.99 -11.56 52.02
C VAL A 187 6.92 -10.89 51.14
N ARG A 188 7.19 -9.70 50.61
CA ARG A 188 6.18 -8.90 49.88
C ARG A 188 5.63 -9.59 48.61
N TYR A 189 6.31 -10.64 48.11
CA TYR A 189 5.81 -11.52 47.06
C TYR A 189 6.26 -12.96 47.37
N GLY A 190 5.49 -13.64 48.22
CA GLY A 190 5.64 -15.05 48.60
C GLY A 190 4.41 -15.51 49.36
#